data_AF-A0A1Y4T636-F1
#
_entry.id   AF-A0A1Y4T636-F1
#
_cell.length_a   1.000
_cell.length_b   1.000
_cell.length_c   1.000
_cell.angle_alpha   90.00
_cell.angle_beta   90.00
_cell.angle_gamma   90.00
#
_symmetry.space_group_name_H-M   'P 1'
#
loop_
_entity.id
_entity.type
_entity.pdbx_description
1 polymer ?
#
loop_
_entity_poly.entity_id
_entity_poly.type
_entity_poly.pdbx_seq_one_letter_code
_entity_poly.pdbx_strand_id
1 'polypeptide(L)'
;MEKKLTLKQKDYIVRKIYKTYQKAQLDILYLTQHYNYYPQVDMFKVKDSSTVYHGDEKMVQQIERKQRLENYVEMIHQVHTHLSHETYDFIEHEYINYYESSWWMTFYSRASYYRLKHRALDEFMDCISIFWSEEDILSLLDA
;
A
#
# COMPACT_ATOMS: atom_id res chain seq x y z
N MET A 1 -15.88 -6.87 -13.00
CA MET A 1 -15.22 -8.18 -12.83
C MET A 1 -15.94 -9.26 -13.65
N GLU A 2 -15.79 -9.24 -14.96
CA GLU A 2 -16.30 -10.32 -15.83
C GLU A 2 -15.37 -11.55 -15.84
N LYS A 3 -14.11 -11.42 -15.36
CA LYS A 3 -13.26 -12.57 -14.97
C LYS A 3 -13.31 -12.80 -13.47
N LYS A 4 -13.90 -13.93 -13.07
CA LYS A 4 -13.91 -14.34 -11.66
C LYS A 4 -12.50 -14.80 -11.25
N LEU A 5 -11.74 -13.91 -10.60
CA LEU A 5 -10.42 -14.25 -10.04
C LEU A 5 -10.53 -15.46 -9.11
N THR A 6 -9.59 -16.39 -9.23
CA THR A 6 -9.51 -17.55 -8.32
C THR A 6 -9.06 -17.11 -6.93
N LEU A 7 -9.38 -17.90 -5.90
CA LEU A 7 -8.94 -17.62 -4.53
C LEU A 7 -7.43 -17.40 -4.42
N LYS A 8 -6.65 -18.21 -5.15
CA LYS A 8 -5.18 -18.10 -5.18
C LYS A 8 -4.72 -16.77 -5.78
N GLN A 9 -5.37 -16.32 -6.85
CA GLN A 9 -5.05 -15.03 -7.48
C GLN A 9 -5.40 -13.87 -6.56
N LYS A 10 -6.59 -13.89 -5.93
CA LYS A 10 -6.98 -12.88 -4.95
C LYS A 10 -5.99 -12.82 -3.79
N ASP A 11 -5.67 -13.99 -3.23
CA ASP A 11 -4.70 -14.11 -2.15
C ASP A 11 -3.33 -13.53 -2.53
N TYR A 12 -2.85 -13.82 -3.74
CA TYR A 12 -1.60 -13.27 -4.25
C TYR A 12 -1.64 -11.74 -4.39
N ILE A 13 -2.71 -11.21 -5.01
CA ILE A 13 -2.90 -9.77 -5.20
C ILE A 13 -2.90 -9.05 -3.86
N VAL A 14 -3.70 -9.53 -2.90
CA VAL A 14 -3.81 -8.95 -1.57
C VAL A 14 -2.48 -9.00 -0.82
N ARG A 15 -1.74 -10.11 -0.86
CA ARG A 15 -0.36 -10.16 -0.31
C ARG A 15 0.55 -9.12 -0.94
N LYS A 16 0.49 -8.94 -2.25
CA LYS A 16 1.34 -7.97 -2.96
C LYS A 16 0.98 -6.54 -2.57
N ILE A 17 -0.30 -6.23 -2.45
CA ILE A 17 -0.79 -4.93 -1.96
C ILE A 17 -0.24 -4.66 -0.56
N TYR A 18 -0.42 -5.58 0.39
CA TYR A 18 0.02 -5.34 1.77
C TYR A 18 1.54 -5.26 1.92
N LYS A 19 2.31 -6.03 1.15
CA LYS A 19 3.77 -5.86 1.08
C LYS A 19 4.16 -4.47 0.57
N THR A 20 3.48 -4.00 -0.49
CA THR A 20 3.76 -2.68 -1.07
C THR A 20 3.34 -1.56 -0.12
N TYR A 21 2.23 -1.73 0.58
CA TYR A 21 1.74 -0.84 1.63
C TYR A 21 2.72 -0.69 2.79
N GLN A 22 3.20 -1.79 3.36
CA GLN A 22 4.19 -1.75 4.45
C GLN A 22 5.49 -1.10 3.99
N LYS A 23 5.94 -1.42 2.76
CA LYS A 23 7.11 -0.77 2.17
C LYS A 23 6.88 0.74 2.00
N ALA A 24 5.72 1.16 1.53
CA ALA A 24 5.38 2.57 1.36
C ALA A 24 5.41 3.32 2.70
N GLN A 25 4.86 2.73 3.76
CA GLN A 25 4.91 3.30 5.11
C GLN A 25 6.36 3.51 5.59
N LEU A 26 7.23 2.51 5.41
CA LEU A 26 8.65 2.61 5.76
C LEU A 26 9.38 3.64 4.91
N ASP A 27 9.11 3.69 3.60
CA ASP A 27 9.71 4.67 2.68
C ASP A 27 9.30 6.10 3.08
N ILE A 28 8.03 6.35 3.42
CA ILE A 28 7.56 7.67 3.89
C ILE A 28 8.28 8.06 5.18
N LEU A 29 8.45 7.13 6.12
CA LEU A 29 9.17 7.37 7.37
C LEU A 29 10.63 7.76 7.11
N TYR A 30 11.31 6.99 6.26
CA TYR A 30 12.69 7.27 5.85
C TYR A 30 12.82 8.64 5.18
N LEU A 31 11.95 8.92 4.21
CA LEU A 31 11.91 10.19 3.48
C LEU A 31 11.69 11.38 4.43
N THR A 32 10.80 11.22 5.42
CA THR A 32 10.50 12.26 6.41
C THR A 32 11.65 12.50 7.39
N GLN A 33 12.42 11.47 7.74
CA GLN A 33 13.56 11.58 8.67
C GLN A 33 14.85 12.10 8.02
N HIS A 34 15.07 11.77 6.75
CA HIS A 34 16.37 12.01 6.08
C HIS A 34 16.38 13.16 5.06
N TYR A 35 15.22 13.75 4.73
CA TYR A 35 15.14 14.89 3.81
C TYR A 35 14.57 16.13 4.49
N ASN A 36 15.33 17.22 4.47
CA ASN A 36 14.83 18.55 4.80
C ASN A 36 14.16 19.13 3.55
N TYR A 37 12.83 19.10 3.52
CA TYR A 37 12.01 19.58 2.38
C TYR A 37 11.94 21.10 2.25
N TYR A 38 12.52 21.85 3.20
CA TYR A 38 12.56 23.30 3.16
C TYR A 38 13.91 23.77 2.62
N PRO A 39 13.93 24.74 1.68
CA PRO A 39 15.17 25.33 1.20
C PRO A 39 15.95 25.87 2.39
N GLN A 40 17.15 25.33 2.63
CA GLN A 40 18.10 25.98 3.52
C GLN A 40 18.62 27.19 2.77
N VAL A 41 18.02 28.35 3.01
CA VAL A 41 18.46 29.61 2.44
C VAL A 41 19.83 29.90 3.03
N ASP A 42 20.87 29.58 2.27
CA ASP A 42 22.24 29.88 2.62
C ASP A 42 22.43 31.40 2.51
N MET A 43 22.20 32.10 3.62
CA MET A 43 22.11 33.55 3.72
C MET A 43 23.40 34.29 3.28
N PHE A 44 24.48 33.53 3.03
CA PHE A 44 25.80 34.01 2.63
C PHE A 44 26.18 33.70 1.17
N LYS A 45 25.34 33.00 0.38
CA LYS A 45 25.62 32.80 -1.04
C LYS A 45 25.25 34.05 -1.85
N VAL A 46 26.25 34.90 -2.07
CA VAL A 46 26.18 36.01 -3.03
C VAL A 46 25.96 35.43 -4.44
N LYS A 47 24.97 35.99 -5.13
CA LYS A 47 24.47 35.53 -6.42
C LYS A 47 25.51 35.74 -7.53
N ASP A 48 26.41 34.78 -7.73
CA ASP A 48 27.21 34.73 -8.95
C ASP A 48 26.36 34.19 -10.10
N SER A 49 26.19 35.04 -11.10
CA SER A 49 25.50 34.77 -12.35
C SER A 49 26.19 33.63 -13.10
N SER A 50 25.61 32.42 -13.10
CA SER A 50 25.66 31.39 -14.18
C SER A 50 25.44 29.94 -13.75
N THR A 51 25.06 29.64 -12.49
CA THR A 51 24.72 28.25 -12.12
C THR A 51 23.23 27.97 -12.25
N VAL A 52 22.85 27.20 -13.28
CA VAL A 52 21.50 26.63 -13.39
C VAL A 52 21.30 25.66 -12.22
N TYR A 53 20.47 26.03 -11.25
CA TYR A 53 20.17 25.26 -10.04
C TYR A 53 19.66 23.84 -10.36
N HIS A 54 20.56 22.85 -10.41
CA HIS A 54 20.22 21.42 -10.58
C HIS A 54 19.72 20.73 -9.29
N GLY A 55 19.69 21.45 -8.16
CA GLY A 55 19.20 20.92 -6.87
C GLY A 55 17.68 20.78 -6.81
N ASP A 56 16.95 21.61 -7.55
CA ASP A 56 15.48 21.71 -7.46
C ASP A 56 14.78 20.47 -8.04
N GLU A 57 15.25 19.94 -9.18
CA GLU A 57 14.61 18.78 -9.83
C GLU A 57 14.63 17.53 -8.96
N LYS A 58 15.77 17.24 -8.30
CA LYS A 58 15.88 16.09 -7.39
C LYS A 58 14.98 16.27 -6.17
N MET A 59 14.87 17.49 -5.64
CA MET A 59 13.99 17.78 -4.51
C MET A 59 12.52 17.61 -4.89
N VAL A 60 12.11 18.16 -6.03
CA VAL A 60 10.75 18.03 -6.58
C VAL A 60 10.41 16.55 -6.79
N GLN A 61 11.30 15.76 -7.39
CA GLN A 61 11.08 14.31 -7.57
C GLN A 61 10.87 13.56 -6.25
N GLN A 62 11.59 13.92 -5.18
CA GLN A 62 11.40 13.28 -3.86
C GLN A 62 10.08 13.70 -3.20
N ILE A 63 9.65 14.96 -3.36
CA ILE A 63 8.35 15.44 -2.88
C ILE A 63 7.23 14.69 -3.61
N GLU A 64 7.30 14.61 -4.93
CA GLU A 64 6.32 13.87 -5.73
C GLU A 64 6.30 12.38 -5.38
N ARG A 65 7.47 11.77 -5.15
CA ARG A 65 7.57 10.37 -4.69
C ARG A 65 6.86 10.20 -3.36
N LYS A 66 7.13 11.07 -2.39
CA LYS A 66 6.47 11.03 -1.07
C LYS A 66 4.96 11.14 -1.21
N GLN A 67 4.47 12.11 -1.98
CA GLN A 67 3.03 12.31 -2.20
C GLN A 67 2.39 11.06 -2.82
N ARG A 68 3.03 10.41 -3.81
CA ARG A 68 2.51 9.16 -4.39
C ARG A 68 2.40 8.04 -3.38
N LEU A 69 3.39 7.91 -2.49
CA LEU A 69 3.37 6.90 -1.42
C LEU A 69 2.27 7.21 -0.39
N GLU A 70 2.12 8.48 0.00
CA GLU A 70 1.09 8.92 0.94
C GLU A 70 -0.31 8.67 0.38
N ASN A 71 -0.56 9.02 -0.89
CA ASN A 71 -1.82 8.73 -1.57
C ASN A 71 -2.13 7.23 -1.60
N TYR A 72 -1.12 6.39 -1.84
CA TYR A 72 -1.28 4.94 -1.82
C TYR A 72 -1.66 4.43 -0.43
N VAL A 73 -0.97 4.90 0.62
CA VAL A 73 -1.26 4.54 2.01
C VAL A 73 -2.67 4.99 2.42
N GLU A 74 -3.04 6.22 2.08
CA GLU A 74 -4.36 6.78 2.37
C GLU A 74 -5.48 5.99 1.69
N MET A 75 -5.30 5.62 0.42
CA MET A 75 -6.25 4.78 -0.30
C MET A 75 -6.44 3.42 0.39
N ILE A 76 -5.35 2.76 0.84
CA ILE A 76 -5.47 1.50 1.59
C ILE A 76 -6.18 1.69 2.93
N HIS A 77 -5.94 2.80 3.64
CA HIS A 77 -6.72 3.13 4.84
C HIS A 77 -8.21 3.32 4.53
N GLN A 78 -8.55 3.98 3.42
CA GLN A 78 -9.95 4.11 3.01
C GLN A 78 -10.57 2.73 2.73
N VAL A 79 -9.85 1.83 2.05
CA VAL A 79 -10.29 0.43 1.90
C VAL A 79 -10.56 -0.19 3.27
N HIS A 80 -9.65 -0.08 4.24
CA HIS A 80 -9.86 -0.61 5.60
C HIS A 80 -11.11 -0.09 6.27
N THR A 81 -11.41 1.21 6.15
CA THR A 81 -12.61 1.80 6.74
C THR A 81 -13.92 1.32 6.11
N HIS A 82 -13.86 0.77 4.89
CA HIS A 82 -15.02 0.25 4.18
C HIS A 82 -15.21 -1.27 4.33
N LEU A 83 -14.20 -1.98 4.83
CA LEU A 83 -14.33 -3.40 5.13
C LEU A 83 -15.22 -3.61 6.36
N SER A 84 -16.00 -4.67 6.34
CA SER A 84 -16.65 -5.20 7.53
C SER A 84 -15.63 -5.55 8.60
N HIS A 85 -16.04 -5.46 9.86
CA HIS A 85 -15.16 -5.77 10.99
C HIS A 85 -14.58 -7.19 10.92
N GLU A 86 -15.40 -8.19 10.54
CA GLU A 86 -14.96 -9.59 10.36
C GLU A 86 -13.87 -9.70 9.28
N THR A 87 -14.02 -8.99 8.17
CA THR A 87 -13.05 -9.01 7.07
C THR A 87 -11.78 -8.25 7.44
N TYR A 88 -11.89 -7.07 8.06
CA TYR A 88 -10.72 -6.32 8.51
C TYR A 88 -9.89 -7.13 9.53
N ASP A 89 -10.53 -7.75 10.53
CA ASP A 89 -9.85 -8.61 11.50
C ASP A 89 -9.13 -9.77 10.81
N PHE A 90 -9.79 -10.43 9.85
CA PHE A 90 -9.14 -11.49 9.07
C PHE A 90 -7.90 -10.98 8.32
N ILE A 91 -8.04 -9.84 7.63
CA ILE A 91 -6.99 -9.23 6.83
C ILE A 91 -5.80 -8.81 7.71
N GLU A 92 -6.09 -8.25 8.88
CA GLU A 92 -5.09 -7.83 9.85
C GLU A 92 -4.22 -9.02 10.28
N HIS A 93 -4.84 -10.14 10.67
CA HIS A 93 -4.10 -11.34 11.10
C HIS A 93 -3.38 -12.05 9.94
N GLU A 94 -3.96 -12.08 8.73
CA GLU A 94 -3.42 -12.84 7.60
C GLU A 94 -2.34 -12.08 6.81
N TYR A 95 -2.45 -10.74 6.68
CA TYR A 95 -1.64 -9.96 5.74
C TYR A 95 -0.90 -8.77 6.36
N ILE A 96 -1.30 -8.29 7.54
CA ILE A 96 -0.64 -7.16 8.21
C ILE A 96 0.30 -7.67 9.32
N ASN A 97 -0.21 -8.54 10.19
CA ASN A 97 0.46 -9.07 11.36
C ASN A 97 1.10 -10.44 11.07
N TYR A 98 2.34 -10.45 10.61
CA TYR A 98 3.07 -11.68 10.26
C TYR A 98 3.57 -12.51 11.46
N TYR A 99 3.06 -12.28 12.67
CA TYR A 99 3.60 -12.92 13.87
C TYR A 99 3.34 -14.43 13.91
N GLU A 100 2.18 -14.90 13.43
CA GLU A 100 1.82 -16.31 13.48
C GLU A 100 1.06 -16.78 12.22
N SER A 101 1.70 -17.63 11.42
CA SER A 101 1.11 -18.22 10.19
C SER A 101 -0.10 -19.13 10.48
N SER A 102 -0.18 -19.69 11.69
CA SER A 102 -1.21 -20.63 12.14
C SER A 102 -2.28 -20.00 13.05
N TRP A 103 -2.39 -18.68 13.12
CA TRP A 103 -3.30 -17.96 14.01
C TRP A 103 -4.74 -18.51 14.01
N TRP A 104 -5.21 -18.96 12.85
CA TRP A 104 -6.57 -19.46 12.67
C TRP A 104 -6.83 -20.83 13.32
N MET A 105 -5.80 -21.63 13.58
CA MET A 105 -5.95 -23.01 14.08
C MET A 105 -6.59 -23.08 15.47
N THR A 106 -6.43 -22.02 16.27
CA THR A 106 -6.97 -21.92 17.64
C THR A 106 -8.47 -21.61 17.64
N PHE A 107 -8.99 -21.01 16.56
CA PHE A 107 -10.35 -20.45 16.52
C PHE A 107 -11.25 -21.11 15.47
N TYR A 108 -10.67 -21.67 14.41
CA TYR A 108 -11.42 -22.13 13.24
C TYR A 108 -11.00 -23.54 12.80
N SER A 109 -11.99 -24.32 12.37
CA SER A 109 -11.71 -25.49 11.55
C SER A 109 -11.12 -25.04 10.20
N ARG A 110 -10.35 -25.91 9.55
CA ARG A 110 -9.78 -25.65 8.22
C ARG A 110 -10.87 -25.23 7.21
N ALA A 111 -12.02 -25.89 7.21
CA ALA A 111 -13.12 -25.57 6.31
C ALA A 111 -13.72 -24.18 6.59
N SER A 112 -13.89 -23.84 7.87
CA SER A 112 -14.39 -22.53 8.30
C SER A 112 -13.41 -21.41 7.90
N TYR A 113 -12.11 -21.63 8.10
CA TYR A 113 -11.05 -20.69 7.70
C TYR A 113 -11.10 -20.40 6.20
N TYR A 114 -11.16 -21.41 5.33
CA TYR A 114 -11.19 -21.16 3.89
C TYR A 114 -12.48 -20.48 3.42
N ARG A 115 -13.61 -20.70 4.10
CA ARG A 115 -14.85 -19.96 3.82
C ARG A 115 -14.72 -18.49 4.20
N LEU A 116 -14.16 -18.22 5.38
CA LEU A 116 -13.89 -16.87 5.87
C LEU A 116 -12.92 -16.14 4.94
N LYS A 117 -11.82 -16.80 4.57
CA LYS A 117 -10.83 -16.29 3.61
C LYS A 117 -11.45 -15.94 2.26
N HIS A 118 -12.34 -16.78 1.75
CA HIS A 118 -13.04 -16.51 0.49
C HIS A 118 -13.88 -15.24 0.59
N ARG A 119 -14.69 -15.13 1.65
CA ARG A 119 -15.54 -13.96 1.89
C ARG A 119 -14.71 -12.69 2.05
N ALA A 120 -13.70 -12.73 2.90
CA ALA A 120 -12.83 -11.59 3.19
C ALA A 120 -12.11 -11.09 1.93
N LEU A 121 -11.60 -12.01 1.10
CA LEU A 121 -10.95 -11.64 -0.16
C LEU A 121 -11.95 -11.19 -1.22
N ASP A 122 -13.16 -11.74 -1.27
CA ASP A 122 -14.20 -11.25 -2.17
C ASP A 122 -14.56 -9.79 -1.83
N GLU A 123 -14.86 -9.52 -0.55
CA GLU A 123 -15.16 -8.17 -0.06
C GLU A 123 -14.01 -7.18 -0.27
N PHE A 124 -12.77 -7.60 0.02
CA PHE A 124 -11.60 -6.76 -0.20
C PHE A 124 -11.43 -6.36 -1.67
N MET A 125 -11.61 -7.32 -2.59
CA MET A 125 -11.53 -7.05 -4.03
C MET A 125 -12.68 -6.15 -4.51
N ASP A 126 -13.86 -6.27 -3.92
CA ASP A 126 -14.98 -5.38 -4.23
C ASP A 126 -14.67 -3.94 -3.77
N CYS A 127 -14.13 -3.75 -2.56
CA CYS A 127 -13.73 -2.44 -2.07
C CYS A 127 -12.61 -1.81 -2.91
N ILE A 128 -11.58 -2.58 -3.29
CA ILE A 128 -10.45 -2.01 -4.05
C ILE A 128 -10.82 -1.66 -5.49
N SER A 129 -11.84 -2.31 -6.05
CA SER A 129 -12.35 -1.99 -7.39
C SER A 129 -12.95 -0.58 -7.51
N ILE A 130 -13.22 0.08 -6.38
CA ILE A 130 -13.64 1.50 -6.33
C ILE A 130 -12.47 2.43 -6.72
N PHE A 131 -11.24 2.02 -6.41
CA PHE A 131 -10.04 2.84 -6.59
C PHE A 131 -9.23 2.45 -7.82
N TRP A 132 -9.23 1.17 -8.18
CA TRP A 132 -8.44 0.62 -9.27
C TRP A 132 -9.31 -0.01 -10.35
N SER A 133 -8.91 0.19 -11.60
CA SER A 133 -9.53 -0.48 -12.73
C SER A 133 -9.21 -1.98 -12.71
N GLU A 134 -10.01 -2.78 -13.45
CA GLU A 134 -9.74 -4.21 -13.59
C GLU A 134 -8.36 -4.47 -14.23
N GLU A 135 -7.90 -3.58 -15.12
CA GLU A 135 -6.57 -3.63 -15.74
C GLU A 135 -5.46 -3.41 -14.71
N ASP A 136 -5.61 -2.42 -13.83
CA ASP A 136 -4.63 -2.14 -12.76
C ASP A 136 -4.49 -3.34 -11.83
N ILE A 137 -5.61 -3.96 -11.44
CA ILE A 137 -5.64 -5.14 -10.58
C ILE A 137 -4.99 -6.34 -11.27
N LEU A 138 -5.26 -6.55 -12.55
CA LEU A 138 -4.68 -7.64 -13.33
C LEU A 138 -3.18 -7.45 -13.55
N SER A 139 -2.71 -6.22 -13.73
CA SER A 139 -1.27 -5.91 -13.86
C SER A 139 -0.46 -6.39 -12.66
N LEU A 140 -1.08 -6.50 -11.47
CA LEU A 140 -0.43 -7.01 -10.27
C LEU A 140 -0.12 -8.51 -10.36
N LEU A 141 -0.82 -9.28 -11.21
CA LEU A 141 -0.55 -10.70 -11.43
C LEU A 141 0.63 -10.96 -12.38
N ASP A 142 0.88 -10.04 -13.31
CA ASP A 142 1.90 -10.20 -14.37
C ASP A 142 3.29 -9.70 -13.95
N ALA A 143 3.38 -8.96 -12.84
CA ALA A 143 4.62 -8.38 -12.28
C ALA A 143 5.23 -9.22 -11.15
#